data_AF-A0A967VUU8-F1
#
_entry.id   AF-A0A967VUU8-F1
#
_cell.length_a   1.000
_cell.length_b   1.000
_cell.length_c   1.000
_cell.angle_alpha   90.00
_cell.angle_beta   90.00
_cell.angle_gamma   90.00
#
_symmetry.space_group_name_H-M   'P 1'
#
loop_
_entity.id
_entity.type
_entity.pdbx_description
1 polymer ?
#
loop_
_entity_poly.entity_id
_entity_poly.type
_entity_poly.pdbx_seq_one_letter_code
_entity_poly.pdbx_strand_id
1 'polypeptide(L)' 'AIASGELRFPDEFVRHKIGDLVGDLALLGARLAAHVVADRPSHAGNLALAREIQAAGRLQG' A
#
# COMPACT_ATOMS: atom_id res chain seq x y z
N ALA A 1 7.32 5.55 11.44
CA ALA A 1 7.23 5.53 12.91
C ALA A 1 5.97 6.30 13.30
N ILE A 2 4.99 5.64 13.93
CA ILE A 2 3.85 6.33 14.52
C ILE A 2 4.39 6.97 15.79
N ALA A 3 4.27 8.29 15.92
CA ALA A 3 4.84 9.03 17.04
C ALA A 3 4.20 8.54 18.35
N SER A 4 5.01 8.36 19.40
CA SER A 4 4.60 7.92 20.74
C SER A 4 3.91 9.05 21.52
N GLY A 5 2.85 9.62 20.93
CA GLY A 5 2.04 10.69 21.49
C GLY A 5 0.55 10.40 21.28
N GLU A 6 -0.29 11.40 21.53
CA GLU A 6 -1.74 11.30 21.32
C GLU A 6 -2.04 11.03 19.83
N LEU A 7 -3.00 10.13 19.57
CA LEU A 7 -3.38 9.80 18.20
C LEU A 7 -4.01 11.02 17.52
N ARG A 8 -3.60 11.29 16.29
CA ARG A 8 -4.19 12.33 15.44
C ARG A 8 -5.62 11.97 15.04
N PHE A 9 -5.88 10.66 14.90
CA PHE A 9 -7.17 10.10 14.55
C PHE A 9 -7.44 8.83 15.37
N PRO A 10 -8.70 8.54 15.74
CA PRO A 10 -9.04 7.30 16.45
C PRO A 10 -8.62 6.02 15.71
N ASP A 11 -8.52 6.08 14.38
CA ASP A 11 -8.18 4.97 13.47
C ASP A 11 -6.79 5.15 12.82
N GLU A 12 -5.90 5.97 13.39
CA GLU A 12 -4.60 6.34 12.80
C GLU A 12 -3.74 5.13 12.40
N PHE A 13 -3.76 4.05 13.17
CA PHE A 13 -3.02 2.82 12.84
C PHE A 13 -3.47 2.21 11.51
N VAL A 14 -4.78 2.17 11.24
CA VAL A 14 -5.32 1.64 9.98
C VAL A 14 -5.00 2.58 8.83
N ARG A 15 -5.12 3.90 9.04
CA ARG A 15 -4.72 4.90 8.04
C ARG A 15 -3.23 4.81 7.69
N HIS A 16 -2.38 4.56 8.67
CA HIS A 16 -0.96 4.33 8.45
C HIS A 16 -0.72 3.11 7.57
N LYS A 17 -1.44 2.01 7.80
CA LYS A 17 -1.37 0.80 6.96
C LYS A 17 -1.87 1.02 5.53
N ILE A 18 -2.89 1.85 5.35
CA ILE A 18 -3.33 2.28 4.01
C ILE A 18 -2.22 3.10 3.34
N GLY A 19 -1.59 4.02 4.07
CA GLY A 19 -0.44 4.79 3.60
C GLY A 19 0.75 3.92 3.20
N ASP A 20 1.10 2.92 4.02
CA ASP A 20 2.12 1.91 3.72
C ASP A 20 1.81 1.20 2.39
N LEU A 21 0.58 0.71 2.22
CA LEU A 21 0.13 0.02 1.00
C LEU A 21 0.22 0.91 -0.24
N VAL A 22 -0.24 2.16 -0.15
CA VAL A 22 -0.15 3.12 -1.25
C VAL A 22 1.32 3.40 -1.59
N GLY A 23 2.17 3.59 -0.59
CA GLY A 23 3.61 3.81 -0.77
C GLY A 23 4.31 2.64 -1.43
N ASP A 24 4.04 1.42 -0.97
CA ASP A 24 4.63 0.19 -1.53
C ASP A 24 4.21 -0.03 -2.99
N LEU A 25 2.92 0.17 -3.32
CA LEU A 25 2.43 0.06 -4.70
C LEU A 25 2.96 1.18 -5.61
N ALA A 26 3.25 2.36 -5.08
CA ALA A 26 3.85 3.45 -5.85
C ALA A 26 5.26 3.11 -6.37
N LEU A 27 5.95 2.13 -5.77
CA LEU A 27 7.24 1.62 -6.26
C LEU A 27 7.15 0.94 -7.64
N LEU A 28 5.94 0.65 -8.14
CA LEU A 28 5.73 0.18 -9.52
C LEU A 28 6.15 1.21 -10.57
N GLY A 29 6.30 2.49 -10.20
CA GLY A 29 6.72 3.56 -11.11
C GLY A 29 5.71 3.90 -12.20
N ALA A 30 4.49 3.40 -12.11
CA ALA A 30 3.41 3.62 -13.07
C ALA A 30 2.09 3.92 -12.34
N ARG A 31 1.14 4.55 -13.05
CA ARG A 31 -0.19 4.80 -12.51
C ARG A 31 -0.98 3.50 -12.48
N LEU A 32 -1.45 3.14 -11.29
CA LEU A 32 -2.29 1.97 -11.08
C LEU A 32 -3.77 2.40 -11.03
N ALA A 33 -4.53 2.07 -12.07
CA ALA A 33 -5.98 2.18 -12.05
C ALA A 33 -6.59 0.87 -11.51
N ALA A 34 -6.74 0.77 -10.20
CA ALA A 34 -7.22 -0.45 -9.54
C ALA A 34 -8.10 -0.16 -8.32
N HIS A 35 -8.94 -1.14 -7.97
CA HIS A 35 -9.60 -1.23 -6.68
C HIS A 35 -8.88 -2.29 -5.85
N VAL A 36 -8.25 -1.88 -4.75
CA VAL A 36 -7.42 -2.77 -3.91
C VAL A 36 -8.18 -3.09 -2.63
N VAL A 37 -8.28 -4.39 -2.32
CA VAL A 37 -8.80 -4.90 -1.05
C VAL A 37 -7.69 -5.69 -0.36
N ALA A 38 -7.46 -5.41 0.92
CA ALA A 38 -6.42 -6.07 1.70
C ALA A 38 -6.92 -6.40 3.11
N ASP A 39 -6.76 -7.65 3.53
CA ASP A 39 -6.93 -8.08 4.92
C ASP A 39 -5.55 -8.16 5.58
N ARG A 40 -5.37 -7.48 6.72
CA ARG A 40 -4.11 -7.46 7.49
C ARG A 40 -2.86 -7.22 6.61
N PRO A 41 -2.76 -6.08 5.91
CA PRO A 41 -1.66 -5.80 4.98
C PRO A 41 -0.30 -5.70 5.66
N SER A 42 0.75 -6.06 4.91
CA SER A 42 2.15 -5.96 5.33
C SER A 42 3.00 -5.53 4.14
N HIS A 43 4.15 -4.89 4.40
CA HIS A 43 5.06 -4.49 3.33
C HIS A 43 5.45 -5.67 2.43
N ALA A 44 5.77 -6.84 3.01
CA ALA A 44 6.09 -8.03 2.23
C ALA A 44 4.94 -8.45 1.29
N GLY A 45 3.69 -8.44 1.78
CA GLY A 45 2.52 -8.74 0.96
C GLY A 45 2.25 -7.70 -0.12
N ASN A 46 2.39 -6.41 0.21
CA ASN A 46 2.21 -5.32 -0.75
C ASN A 46 3.25 -5.38 -1.88
N LEU A 47 4.53 -5.61 -1.54
CA LEU A 47 5.60 -5.76 -2.52
C LEU A 47 5.42 -7.02 -3.38
N ALA A 48 4.94 -8.12 -2.80
CA ALA A 48 4.61 -9.32 -3.57
C ALA A 48 3.51 -9.03 -4.60
N LEU A 49 2.42 -8.37 -4.20
CA LEU A 49 1.36 -7.94 -5.12
C LEU A 49 1.90 -7.02 -6.23
N ALA A 50 2.75 -6.05 -5.89
CA ALA A 50 3.36 -5.15 -6.87
C ALA A 50 4.17 -5.93 -7.93
N ARG A 51 4.99 -6.89 -7.51
CA ARG A 51 5.76 -7.76 -8.42
C ARG A 51 4.85 -8.56 -9.36
N GLU A 52 3.75 -9.10 -8.84
CA GLU A 52 2.77 -9.84 -9.66
C GLU A 52 2.08 -8.93 -10.68
N ILE A 53 1.71 -7.70 -10.31
CA ILE A 53 1.14 -6.71 -11.24
C ILE A 53 2.12 -6.41 -12.38
N GLN A 54 3.40 -6.20 -12.03
CA GLN A 54 4.46 -5.93 -13.00
C GLN A 54 4.67 -7.12 -13.94
N ALA A 55 4.73 -8.35 -13.40
CA ALA A 55 4.87 -9.58 -14.18
C ALA A 55 3.67 -9.81 -15.12
N ALA A 56 2.46 -9.45 -14.68
CA ALA A 56 1.24 -9.57 -15.49
C ALA A 56 1.10 -8.49 -16.58
N GLY A 57 2.02 -7.51 -16.65
CA GLY A 57 1.97 -6.43 -17.65
C GLY A 57 0.75 -5.51 -17.52
N ARG A 58 0.16 -5.40 -16.31
CA ARG A 58 -1.09 -4.65 -16.06
C ARG A 58 -0.87 -3.17 -15.77
N LEU A 59 0.33 -2.65 -16.01
CA LEU A 59 0.67 -1.25 -15.81
C LEU A 59 0.26 -0.44 -17.05
N GLN A 60 -0.50 0.62 -16.83
CA GLN A 60 -0.80 1.60 -17.89
C GLN A 60 0.34 2.63 -17.93
N GLY A 61 0.87 2.89 -19.12
CA GLY A 61 1.90 3.90 -19.38
C GLY A 61 1.37 5.32 -19.27
#